data_AF-A8V608-F1
#
_entry.id   AF-A8V608-F1
#
_cell.length_a   1.000
_cell.length_b   1.000
_cell.length_c   1.000
_cell.angle_alpha   90.00
_cell.angle_beta   90.00
_cell.angle_gamma   90.00
#
_symmetry.space_group_name_H-M   'P 1'
#
loop_
_entity.id
_entity.type
_entity.pdbx_description
1 polymer ?
#
loop_
_entity_poly.entity_id
_entity_poly.type
_entity_poly.pdbx_seq_one_letter_code
_entity_poly.pdbx_strand_id
1 'polypeptide(L)'
;FGELSDYDEDKNNWIDENDRIFNKLGVWMKTPSQDRIYSLKDLDIGAIYLGNTQTYFPFKNSQLSQSGIYLKENLDIGFISKIDFKV
;
A
#
# COMPACT_ATOMS: atom_id res chain seq x y z
N PHE A 1 -6.23 -0.72 6.25
CA PHE A 1 -5.90 -1.96 5.50
C PHE A 1 -7.08 -2.91 5.33
N GLY A 2 -8.16 -2.84 6.13
CA GLY A 2 -9.29 -3.77 6.02
C GLY A 2 -9.88 -3.92 4.61
N GLU A 3 -9.99 -2.82 3.85
CA GLU A 3 -10.45 -2.88 2.46
C GLU A 3 -9.54 -3.71 1.53
N LEU A 4 -8.22 -3.71 1.75
CA LEU A 4 -7.30 -4.57 1.01
C LEU A 4 -7.42 -6.03 1.46
N SER A 5 -7.70 -6.27 2.74
CA SER A 5 -7.85 -7.62 3.30
C SER A 5 -9.03 -8.39 2.72
N ASP A 6 -10.04 -7.71 2.19
CA ASP A 6 -11.18 -8.35 1.51
C ASP A 6 -10.77 -9.01 0.17
N TYR A 7 -9.56 -8.72 -0.33
CA TYR A 7 -9.03 -9.24 -1.59
C TYR A 7 -7.90 -10.27 -1.43
N ASP A 8 -7.61 -10.70 -0.21
CA ASP A 8 -6.68 -11.80 0.09
C ASP A 8 -7.37 -13.14 -0.21
N GLU A 9 -7.09 -13.71 -1.38
CA GLU A 9 -7.76 -14.90 -1.91
C GLU A 9 -7.24 -16.18 -1.24
N ASP A 10 -5.95 -16.24 -0.92
CA ASP A 10 -5.30 -17.41 -0.31
C ASP A 10 -5.22 -17.35 1.23
N LYS A 11 -5.58 -16.20 1.82
CA LYS A 11 -5.67 -15.90 3.26
C LYS A 11 -4.32 -15.95 3.97
N ASN A 12 -3.26 -15.56 3.28
CA ASN A 12 -1.90 -15.59 3.82
C ASN A 12 -1.49 -14.25 4.51
N ASN A 13 -2.37 -13.24 4.54
CA ASN A 13 -2.16 -11.86 5.01
C ASN A 13 -1.25 -11.00 4.12
N TRP A 14 -1.05 -11.40 2.87
CA TRP A 14 -0.39 -10.62 1.84
C TRP A 14 -1.36 -10.36 0.71
N ILE A 15 -1.12 -9.26 0.00
CA ILE A 15 -1.63 -9.07 -1.34
C ILE A 15 -0.44 -9.21 -2.27
N ASP A 16 -0.40 -10.32 -3.01
CA ASP A 16 0.70 -10.70 -3.88
C ASP A 16 0.21 -11.27 -5.23
N GLU A 17 1.11 -11.85 -6.03
CA GLU A 17 0.78 -12.36 -7.36
C GLU A 17 -0.29 -13.47 -7.37
N ASN A 18 -0.56 -14.11 -6.23
CA ASN A 18 -1.62 -15.12 -6.11
C ASN A 18 -3.02 -14.48 -5.96
N ASP A 19 -3.10 -13.17 -5.74
CA ASP A 19 -4.37 -12.43 -5.62
C ASP A 19 -4.72 -11.68 -6.91
N ARG A 20 -5.95 -11.85 -7.41
CA ARG A 20 -6.35 -11.23 -8.68
C ARG A 20 -6.34 -9.70 -8.63
N ILE A 21 -6.49 -9.11 -7.44
CA ILE A 21 -6.46 -7.66 -7.28
C ILE A 21 -5.06 -7.09 -7.52
N PHE A 22 -4.00 -7.86 -7.26
CA PHE A 22 -2.62 -7.36 -7.25
C PHE A 22 -2.23 -6.72 -8.59
N ASN A 23 -2.59 -7.38 -9.70
CA ASN A 23 -2.33 -6.87 -11.05
C ASN A 23 -3.18 -5.65 -11.45
N LYS A 24 -4.18 -5.28 -10.64
CA LYS A 24 -5.03 -4.10 -10.84
C LYS A 24 -4.63 -2.92 -9.95
N LEU A 25 -3.80 -3.16 -8.93
CA LEU A 25 -3.32 -2.11 -8.05
C LEU A 25 -2.29 -1.24 -8.77
N GLY A 26 -2.32 0.05 -8.47
CA GLY A 26 -1.37 1.02 -8.99
C GLY A 26 -1.02 2.07 -7.95
N VAL A 27 0.23 2.53 -8.01
CA VAL A 27 0.72 3.65 -7.21
C VAL A 27 0.60 4.91 -8.03
N TRP A 28 -0.27 5.82 -7.58
CA TRP A 28 -0.36 7.15 -8.15
C TRP A 28 0.77 8.02 -7.60
N MET A 29 1.65 8.45 -8.49
CA MET A 29 2.75 9.35 -8.19
C MET A 29 2.46 10.72 -8.80
N LYS A 30 2.28 11.71 -7.93
CA LYS A 30 2.04 13.11 -8.29
C LYS A 30 3.28 13.94 -8.03
N THR A 31 3.71 14.68 -9.05
CA THR A 31 4.77 15.69 -8.97
C THR A 31 4.19 17.06 -9.35
N PRO A 32 4.93 18.18 -9.20
CA PRO A 32 4.42 19.48 -9.63
C PRO A 32 4.07 19.57 -11.13
N SER A 33 4.72 18.77 -11.98
CA SER A 33 4.60 18.84 -13.44
C SER A 33 3.89 17.66 -14.09
N GLN A 34 3.77 16.52 -13.40
CA GLN A 34 3.18 15.30 -13.97
C GLN A 34 2.49 14.44 -12.91
N ASP A 35 1.43 13.76 -13.35
CA ASP A 35 0.68 12.75 -12.61
C ASP A 35 0.78 11.44 -13.39
N ARG A 36 1.27 10.38 -12.74
CA ARG A 36 1.38 9.06 -13.38
C ARG A 36 0.98 7.96 -12.42
N ILE A 37 0.34 6.92 -12.95
CA ILE A 37 0.08 5.67 -12.23
C ILE A 37 1.11 4.66 -12.70
N TYR A 38 1.79 4.02 -11.75
CA TYR A 38 2.69 2.90 -11.96
C TYR A 38 2.02 1.63 -11.44
N SER A 39 2.20 0.50 -12.11
CA SER A 39 1.83 -0.78 -11.51
C SER A 39 2.74 -1.09 -10.32
N LEU A 40 2.34 -2.01 -9.45
CA LEU A 40 3.22 -2.48 -8.36
C LEU A 40 4.54 -3.06 -8.93
N LYS A 41 4.45 -3.79 -10.04
CA LYS A 41 5.60 -4.38 -10.75
C LYS A 41 6.56 -3.34 -11.30
N ASP A 42 6.06 -2.22 -11.85
CA ASP A 42 6.93 -1.13 -12.33
C ASP A 42 7.79 -0.53 -11.20
N LEU A 43 7.37 -0.69 -9.94
CA LEU A 43 8.08 -0.19 -8.75
C LEU A 43 8.81 -1.31 -7.98
N ASP A 44 8.88 -2.51 -8.55
CA ASP A 44 9.52 -3.69 -7.96
C ASP A 44 8.84 -4.14 -6.65
N ILE A 45 7.56 -3.82 -6.45
CA ILE A 45 6.79 -4.26 -5.28
C ILE A 45 6.21 -5.64 -5.57
N GLY A 46 6.60 -6.63 -4.76
CA GLY A 46 6.18 -8.03 -4.91
C GLY A 46 5.01 -8.42 -4.01
N ALA A 47 4.91 -7.83 -2.81
CA ALA A 47 3.83 -8.16 -1.88
C ALA A 47 3.55 -7.02 -0.90
N ILE A 48 2.27 -6.82 -0.55
CA ILE A 48 1.85 -5.85 0.48
C ILE A 48 1.36 -6.62 1.71
N TYR A 49 1.93 -6.34 2.88
CA TYR A 49 1.49 -6.99 4.11
C TYR A 49 0.23 -6.33 4.65
N LEU A 50 -0.78 -7.14 4.97
CA LEU A 50 -2.06 -6.67 5.50
C LEU A 50 -2.02 -6.39 7.01
N GLY A 51 -1.10 -7.05 7.71
CA GLY A 51 -0.79 -6.74 9.09
C GLY A 51 -0.26 -5.32 9.22
N ASN A 52 -0.80 -4.59 10.19
CA ASN A 52 -0.49 -3.18 10.40
C ASN A 52 -0.54 -2.85 11.89
N THR A 53 0.12 -1.76 12.26
CA THR A 53 0.04 -1.18 13.59
C THR A 53 -0.69 0.15 13.54
N GLN A 54 -1.49 0.43 14.57
CA GLN A 54 -2.08 1.75 14.73
C GLN A 54 -0.96 2.76 14.96
N THR A 55 -0.97 3.83 14.19
CA THR A 55 0.01 4.90 14.31
C THR A 55 -0.75 6.20 14.27
N TYR A 56 -0.77 6.93 15.37
CA TYR A 56 -1.53 8.18 15.46
C TYR A 56 -0.56 9.36 15.33
N PHE A 57 -0.40 9.88 14.12
CA PHE A 57 0.40 11.08 13.89
C PHE A 57 -0.43 12.16 13.17
N PRO A 58 -0.76 13.26 13.85
CA PRO A 58 -1.56 14.33 13.26
C PRO A 58 -0.73 15.24 12.34
N PHE A 59 -1.29 15.56 11.19
CA PHE A 59 -0.87 16.66 10.32
C PHE A 59 -1.93 17.77 10.33
N LYS A 60 -1.66 18.90 9.67
CA LYS A 60 -2.57 20.06 9.63
C LYS A 60 -3.96 19.67 9.12
N ASN A 61 -4.04 19.00 7.97
CA ASN A 61 -5.29 18.63 7.28
C ASN A 61 -5.50 17.12 7.13
N SER A 62 -4.64 16.32 7.74
CA SER A 62 -4.69 14.86 7.63
C SER A 62 -4.12 14.21 8.87
N GLN A 63 -4.25 12.91 8.98
CA GLN A 63 -3.71 12.12 10.07
C GLN A 63 -3.21 10.79 9.52
N LEU A 64 -1.98 10.43 9.83
CA LEU A 64 -1.53 9.05 9.67
C LEU A 64 -2.24 8.24 10.76
N SER A 65 -2.91 7.16 10.38
CA SER A 65 -3.72 6.32 11.29
C SER A 65 -3.21 4.88 11.41
N GLN A 66 -2.56 4.34 10.39
CA GLN A 66 -2.02 2.98 10.39
C GLN A 66 -0.71 2.92 9.59
N SER A 67 0.22 2.08 10.04
CA SER A 67 1.48 1.78 9.32
C SER A 67 1.63 0.28 9.10
N GLY A 68 2.15 -0.09 7.95
CA GLY A 68 2.47 -1.47 7.56
C GLY A 68 3.72 -1.50 6.70
N ILE A 69 3.96 -2.65 6.08
CA ILE A 69 5.13 -2.87 5.22
C ILE A 69 4.73 -3.47 3.87
N TYR A 70 5.61 -3.34 2.91
CA TYR A 70 5.58 -4.10 1.67
C TYR A 70 6.97 -4.67 1.40
N LEU A 71 7.02 -5.75 0.63
CA LEU A 71 8.25 -6.38 0.17
C LEU A 71 8.46 -6.08 -1.30
N LYS A 72 9.73 -5.90 -1.65
CA LYS A 72 10.19 -5.87 -3.01
C LYS A 72 10.71 -7.24 -3.46
N GLU A 73 10.72 -7.47 -4.76
CA GLU A 73 11.28 -8.70 -5.35
C GLU A 73 12.78 -8.83 -5.06
N ASN A 74 13.48 -7.70 -4.91
CA ASN A 74 14.89 -7.66 -4.53
C ASN A 74 15.16 -7.91 -3.03
N LEU A 75 14.16 -8.32 -2.25
CA LEU A 75 14.19 -8.55 -0.80
C LEU A 75 14.29 -7.28 0.07
N ASP A 76 14.24 -6.09 -0.52
CA ASP A 76 14.12 -4.86 0.24
C ASP A 76 12.72 -4.73 0.86
N ILE A 77 12.66 -4.03 1.99
CA ILE A 77 11.43 -3.77 2.74
C ILE A 77 11.13 -2.28 2.66
N GLY A 78 9.87 -1.95 2.36
CA GLY A 78 9.37 -0.58 2.40
C GLY A 78 8.22 -0.40 3.38
N PHE A 79 7.92 0.86 3.70
CA PHE A 79 6.80 1.23 4.56
C PHE A 79 5.61 1.70 3.74
N ILE A 80 4.41 1.35 4.19
CA ILE A 80 3.15 1.86 3.68
C ILE A 80 2.31 2.40 4.85
N SER A 81 1.61 3.50 4.64
CA SER A 81 0.80 4.12 5.68
C SER A 81 -0.58 4.50 5.16
N LYS A 82 -1.59 4.37 6.02
CA LYS A 82 -2.92 4.93 5.79
C LYS A 82 -2.94 6.36 6.31
N ILE A 83 -3.39 7.28 5.45
CA ILE A 83 -3.58 8.70 5.78
C ILE A 83 -5.07 9.03 5.62
N ASP A 84 -5.68 9.52 6.68
CA ASP A 84 -7.05 10.02 6.69
C ASP A 84 -7.03 11.54 6.50
N PHE A 85 -7.74 12.04 5.48
CA PHE A 85 -7.85 13.47 5.22
C PHE A 85 -9.08 14.04 5.94
N LYS A 86 -8.92 15.21 6.55
CA LYS A 86 -10.04 15.96 7.10
C LYS A 86 -10.79 16.62 5.94
N VAL A 87 -12.11 16.44 5.92
CA VAL A 87 -13.03 17.07 4.96
C VAL A 87 -13.58 18.35 5.57
#